data_AF-A0A3P7KGV6-F1
#
_entry.id   AF-A0A3P7KGV6-F1
#
_cell.length_a   1.000
_cell.length_b   1.000
_cell.length_c   1.000
_cell.angle_alpha   90.00
_cell.angle_beta   90.00
_cell.angle_gamma   90.00
#
_symmetry.space_group_name_H-M   'P 1'
#
loop_
_entity.id
_entity.type
_entity.pdbx_description
1 polymer ?
#
loop_
_entity_poly.entity_id
_entity_poly.type
_entity_poly.pdbx_seq_one_letter_code
_entity_poly.pdbx_strand_id
1 'polypeptide(L)'
;MVDGFIKTFFAGLGPEWKDDFVVSKSENGVVVLVFSDNLPDYLKPPNDWVIRYTDDPEKPKDEWNVVPSDSATLTRVAVPDMEPGTYYYLVVDSPDKGIQTPTLLVMTPKPPSEVRVGTNINDESVVDFKEAVTSQPVKVCRCYETSAFAVNIHFPYTSYTH
;
A
#
# COMPACT_ATOMS: atom_id res chain seq x y z
N MET A 1 -15.84 22.42 18.08
CA MET A 1 -17.03 22.09 17.25
C MET A 1 -16.57 21.50 15.91
N VAL A 2 -15.78 20.42 15.95
CA VAL A 2 -15.24 19.71 14.77
C VAL A 2 -15.59 18.21 14.79
N ASP A 3 -16.30 17.77 15.82
CA ASP A 3 -16.60 16.35 16.11
C ASP A 3 -17.89 15.86 15.44
N GLY A 4 -18.67 16.77 14.84
CA GLY A 4 -19.95 16.47 14.19
C GLY A 4 -19.84 16.12 12.71
N PHE A 5 -18.88 16.73 11.98
CA PHE A 5 -18.81 16.58 10.52
C PHE A 5 -18.14 15.26 10.10
N ILE A 6 -17.15 14.82 10.88
CA ILE A 6 -16.50 13.51 10.72
C ILE A 6 -17.52 12.39 10.96
N LYS A 7 -18.34 12.50 12.00
CA LYS A 7 -19.30 11.46 12.41
C LYS A 7 -20.35 11.11 11.37
N THR A 8 -20.75 12.05 10.52
CA THR A 8 -21.77 11.82 9.48
C THR A 8 -21.19 11.19 8.21
N PHE A 9 -19.90 11.40 7.91
CA PHE A 9 -19.26 10.76 6.75
C PHE A 9 -18.93 9.28 7.01
N PHE A 10 -18.67 8.90 8.28
CA PHE A 10 -18.23 7.55 8.67
C PHE A 10 -19.34 6.62 9.15
N ALA A 11 -20.61 7.05 9.18
CA ALA A 11 -21.70 6.27 9.78
C ALA A 11 -22.12 5.01 8.98
N GLY A 12 -21.63 4.82 7.75
CA GLY A 12 -21.94 3.66 6.89
C GLY A 12 -20.73 2.82 6.49
N LEU A 13 -19.56 3.12 7.03
CA LEU A 13 -18.29 2.53 6.63
C LEU A 13 -17.85 1.50 7.68
N GLY A 14 -17.73 0.22 7.29
CA GLY A 14 -17.34 -0.88 8.18
C GLY A 14 -15.97 -0.67 8.83
N PRO A 15 -15.61 -1.39 9.91
CA PRO A 15 -14.39 -1.14 10.70
C PRO A 15 -13.08 -1.10 9.88
N GLU A 16 -13.05 -1.71 8.70
CA GLU A 16 -11.91 -1.76 7.75
C GLU A 16 -11.88 -0.57 6.76
N TRP A 17 -12.75 0.43 6.88
CA TRP A 17 -12.89 1.48 5.86
C TRP A 17 -11.64 2.33 5.64
N LYS A 18 -10.75 2.39 6.64
CA LYS A 18 -9.46 3.09 6.52
C LYS A 18 -8.55 2.37 5.52
N ASP A 19 -8.65 1.06 5.42
CA ASP A 19 -7.92 0.22 4.47
C ASP A 19 -8.50 0.32 3.05
N ASP A 20 -9.78 0.72 2.93
CA ASP A 20 -10.43 0.99 1.65
C ASP A 20 -10.12 2.38 1.07
N PHE A 21 -9.59 3.31 1.87
CA PHE A 21 -9.36 4.69 1.41
C PHE A 21 -8.12 4.82 0.53
N VAL A 22 -7.04 4.13 0.89
CA VAL A 22 -5.76 4.18 0.19
C VAL A 22 -5.04 2.85 0.29
N VAL A 23 -4.50 2.39 -0.83
CA VAL A 23 -3.73 1.17 -0.95
C VAL A 23 -2.35 1.49 -1.51
N SER A 24 -1.31 1.00 -0.87
CA SER A 24 0.05 1.01 -1.38
C SER A 24 0.30 -0.18 -2.32
N LYS A 25 0.92 0.10 -3.47
CA LYS A 25 1.37 -0.90 -4.45
C LYS A 25 2.82 -0.64 -4.82
N SER A 26 3.51 -1.68 -5.28
CA SER A 26 4.82 -1.55 -5.89
C SER A 26 4.67 -1.67 -7.41
N GLU A 27 5.06 -0.64 -8.15
CA GLU A 27 5.04 -0.61 -9.61
C GLU A 27 6.40 -0.14 -10.13
N ASN A 28 7.07 -0.98 -10.93
CA ASN A 28 8.41 -0.71 -11.49
C ASN A 28 9.47 -0.30 -10.44
N GLY A 29 9.36 -0.83 -9.22
CA GLY A 29 10.28 -0.51 -8.12
C GLY A 29 9.95 0.78 -7.36
N VAL A 30 8.85 1.45 -7.71
CA VAL A 30 8.37 2.66 -7.03
C VAL A 30 7.08 2.34 -6.27
N VAL A 31 6.92 2.93 -5.08
CA VAL A 31 5.67 2.82 -4.33
C VAL A 31 4.63 3.77 -4.92
N VAL A 32 3.46 3.23 -5.20
CA VAL A 32 2.30 3.96 -5.72
C VAL A 32 1.17 3.86 -4.71
N LEU A 33 0.61 4.99 -4.31
CA LEU A 33 -0.61 5.07 -3.53
C LEU A 33 -1.80 5.15 -4.48
N VAL A 34 -2.73 4.20 -4.35
CA VAL A 34 -3.99 4.13 -5.10
C VAL A 34 -5.11 4.47 -4.14
N PHE A 35 -5.78 5.59 -4.39
CA PHE A 35 -6.89 6.05 -3.57
C PHE A 35 -8.22 5.52 -4.14
N SER A 36 -9.22 5.35 -3.27
CA SER A 36 -10.58 4.99 -3.68
C SER A 36 -11.22 6.06 -4.55
N ASP A 37 -12.12 5.68 -5.47
CA ASP A 37 -12.91 6.63 -6.26
C ASP A 37 -13.91 7.44 -5.41
N ASN A 38 -14.24 6.94 -4.22
CA ASN A 38 -15.16 7.59 -3.26
C ASN A 38 -14.47 8.66 -2.41
N LEU A 39 -13.68 9.53 -3.05
CA LEU A 39 -13.04 10.65 -2.37
C LEU A 39 -14.07 11.69 -1.91
N PRO A 40 -13.83 12.35 -0.77
CA PRO A 40 -14.51 13.58 -0.43
C PRO A 40 -14.33 14.66 -1.52
N ASP A 41 -15.35 15.47 -1.76
CA ASP A 41 -15.34 16.44 -2.86
C ASP A 41 -14.28 17.54 -2.72
N TYR A 42 -13.79 17.79 -1.49
CA TYR A 42 -12.68 18.72 -1.25
C TYR A 42 -11.31 18.19 -1.71
N LEU A 43 -11.19 16.90 -2.02
CA LEU A 43 -9.98 16.29 -2.60
C LEU A 43 -10.10 16.02 -4.10
N LYS A 44 -11.30 16.24 -4.67
CA LYS A 44 -11.54 16.04 -6.11
C LYS A 44 -11.15 17.30 -6.89
N PRO A 45 -10.79 17.15 -8.18
CA PRO A 45 -10.62 18.29 -9.08
C PRO A 45 -11.86 19.20 -9.06
N PRO A 46 -11.69 20.52 -9.18
CA PRO A 46 -10.43 21.22 -9.50
C PRO A 46 -9.54 21.58 -8.29
N ASN A 47 -9.79 21.03 -7.11
CA ASN A 47 -9.02 21.40 -5.91
C ASN A 47 -7.62 20.79 -5.93
N ASP A 48 -6.63 21.55 -5.46
CA ASP A 48 -5.30 21.02 -5.21
C ASP A 48 -5.26 20.23 -3.91
N TRP A 49 -4.36 19.25 -3.88
CA TRP A 49 -4.09 18.41 -2.73
C TRP A 49 -2.58 18.33 -2.48
N VAL A 50 -2.22 18.04 -1.24
CA VAL A 50 -0.84 17.81 -0.83
C VAL A 50 -0.81 16.59 0.07
N ILE A 51 0.02 15.60 -0.26
CA ILE A 51 0.23 14.45 0.62
C ILE A 51 1.43 14.76 1.50
N ARG A 52 1.27 14.61 2.82
CA ARG A 52 2.39 14.58 3.75
C ARG A 52 2.58 13.18 4.28
N TYR A 53 3.82 12.71 4.37
CA TYR A 53 4.12 11.37 4.83
C TYR A 53 5.41 11.28 5.65
N THR A 54 5.44 10.33 6.58
CA THR A 54 6.61 10.02 7.42
C THR A 54 6.56 8.55 7.85
N ASP A 55 7.73 7.95 8.07
CA ASP A 55 7.89 6.68 8.78
C ASP A 55 7.96 6.87 10.31
N ASP A 56 8.17 8.11 10.75
CA ASP A 56 8.30 8.48 12.16
C ASP A 56 7.17 9.46 12.55
N PRO A 57 6.14 9.00 13.28
CA PRO A 57 4.99 9.83 13.67
C PRO A 57 5.32 10.81 14.81
N GLU A 58 6.48 10.68 15.47
CA GLU A 58 6.91 11.60 16.53
C GLU A 58 7.43 12.92 15.95
N LYS A 59 7.82 12.93 14.67
CA LYS A 59 8.25 14.15 13.97
C LYS A 59 7.09 15.16 13.85
N PRO A 60 7.36 16.46 14.04
CA PRO A 60 6.41 17.52 13.71
C PRO A 60 5.89 17.40 12.28
N LYS A 61 4.59 17.66 12.06
CA LYS A 61 3.93 17.50 10.73
C LYS A 61 4.54 18.38 9.63
N ASP A 62 5.17 19.49 10.01
CA ASP A 62 5.89 20.40 9.12
C ASP A 62 7.23 19.84 8.64
N GLU A 63 7.78 18.85 9.34
CA GLU A 63 9.00 18.12 8.95
C GLU A 63 8.70 16.84 8.16
N TRP A 64 7.44 16.51 7.93
CA TRP A 64 7.06 15.36 7.10
C TRP A 64 7.39 15.62 5.64
N ASN A 65 7.71 14.56 4.91
CA ASN A 65 7.93 14.64 3.47
C ASN A 65 6.64 15.04 2.75
N VAL A 66 6.78 15.75 1.62
CA VAL A 66 5.65 16.37 0.92
C VAL A 66 5.62 15.93 -0.54
N VAL A 67 4.45 15.49 -1.01
CA VAL A 67 4.15 15.27 -2.42
C VAL A 67 3.09 16.29 -2.86
N PRO A 68 3.42 17.22 -3.77
CA PRO A 68 2.45 18.15 -4.33
C PRO A 68 1.49 17.46 -5.31
N SER A 69 0.32 18.06 -5.57
CA SER A 69 -0.62 17.55 -6.57
C SER A 69 -0.06 17.57 -7.98
N ASP A 70 0.77 18.58 -8.31
CA ASP A 70 1.19 18.92 -9.67
C ASP A 70 0.02 18.93 -10.68
N SER A 71 -1.16 19.41 -10.22
CA SER A 71 -2.44 19.40 -10.95
C SER A 71 -2.96 18.01 -11.36
N ALA A 72 -2.42 16.94 -10.78
CA ALA A 72 -2.89 15.58 -10.99
C ALA A 72 -4.11 15.26 -10.12
N THR A 73 -4.89 14.26 -10.55
CA THR A 73 -5.99 13.72 -9.75
C THR A 73 -5.45 12.82 -8.63
N LEU A 74 -6.03 12.91 -7.43
CA LEU A 74 -5.71 12.05 -6.27
C LEU A 74 -6.26 10.62 -6.43
N THR A 75 -6.05 9.98 -7.56
CA THR A 75 -6.47 8.59 -7.81
C THR A 75 -5.29 7.64 -7.73
N ARG A 76 -4.15 8.04 -8.30
CA ARG A 76 -2.92 7.26 -8.33
C ARG A 76 -1.71 8.19 -8.25
N VAL A 77 -0.95 8.08 -7.17
CA VAL A 77 0.20 8.97 -6.88
C VAL A 77 1.44 8.12 -6.65
N ALA A 78 2.51 8.38 -7.41
CA ALA A 78 3.81 7.80 -7.14
C ALA A 78 4.47 8.59 -6.01
N VAL A 79 4.90 7.90 -4.95
CA VAL A 79 5.55 8.54 -3.80
C VAL A 79 7.02 8.15 -3.80
N PRO A 80 7.95 9.12 -3.90
CA PRO A 80 9.37 8.83 -3.91
C PRO A 80 9.88 8.45 -2.52
N ASP A 81 11.05 7.81 -2.50
CA ASP A 81 11.86 7.59 -1.28
C ASP A 81 11.14 6.85 -0.15
N MET A 82 10.20 5.98 -0.49
CA MET A 82 9.58 5.06 0.44
C MET A 82 10.36 3.74 0.53
N GLU A 83 10.76 3.36 1.74
CA GLU A 83 11.43 2.09 1.99
C GLU A 83 10.43 0.91 1.87
N PRO A 84 10.76 -0.18 1.16
CA PRO A 84 9.89 -1.36 1.06
C PRO A 84 9.76 -2.16 2.37
N GLY A 85 8.53 -2.51 2.75
CA GLY A 85 8.24 -3.28 3.97
C GLY A 85 8.13 -2.42 5.22
N THR A 86 7.94 -1.10 5.06
CA THR A 86 7.92 -0.11 6.13
C THR A 86 6.52 0.50 6.25
N TYR A 87 6.12 0.81 7.48
CA TYR A 87 4.88 1.52 7.75
C TYR A 87 5.10 3.03 7.64
N TYR A 88 4.21 3.69 6.91
CA TYR A 88 4.19 5.14 6.77
C TYR A 88 2.87 5.72 7.26
N TYR A 89 2.97 6.82 7.99
CA TYR A 89 1.86 7.67 8.38
C TYR A 89 1.69 8.74 7.32
N LEU A 90 0.46 8.92 6.83
CA LEU A 90 0.16 9.91 5.81
C LEU A 90 -1.11 10.70 6.10
N VAL A 91 -1.14 11.92 5.59
CA VAL A 91 -2.28 12.82 5.62
C VAL A 91 -2.40 13.48 4.26
N VAL A 92 -3.63 13.72 3.82
CA VAL A 92 -3.91 14.48 2.59
C VAL A 92 -4.52 15.82 2.99
N ASP A 93 -3.84 16.89 2.64
CA ASP A 93 -4.26 18.27 2.83
C ASP A 93 -4.94 18.79 1.55
N SER A 94 -5.99 19.59 1.70
CA SER A 94 -6.53 20.46 0.65
C SER A 94 -6.22 21.91 1.05
N PRO A 95 -5.15 22.52 0.51
CA PRO A 95 -4.76 23.90 0.86
C PRO A 95 -5.88 24.90 0.61
N ASP A 96 -6.62 24.74 -0.50
CA ASP A 96 -7.71 25.64 -0.89
C ASP A 96 -8.88 25.64 0.10
N LYS A 97 -9.13 24.50 0.74
CA LYS A 97 -10.23 24.34 1.69
C LYS A 97 -9.78 24.44 3.15
N GLY A 98 -8.48 24.36 3.42
CA GLY A 98 -7.93 24.28 4.77
C GLY A 98 -8.40 23.02 5.51
N ILE A 99 -8.68 21.94 4.79
CA ILE A 99 -9.17 20.67 5.33
C ILE A 99 -8.07 19.61 5.17
N GLN A 100 -7.95 18.72 6.17
CA GLN A 100 -7.01 17.61 6.19
C GLN A 100 -7.77 16.31 6.49
N THR A 101 -7.33 15.19 5.89
CA THR A 101 -7.83 13.86 6.26
C THR A 101 -7.35 13.42 7.65
N PRO A 102 -8.00 12.45 8.30
CA PRO A 102 -7.38 11.73 9.40
C PRO A 102 -6.01 11.15 8.99
N THR A 103 -5.12 10.92 9.96
CA THR A 103 -3.87 10.21 9.70
C THR A 103 -4.17 8.78 9.29
N LEU A 104 -3.66 8.40 8.13
CA LEU A 104 -3.77 7.08 7.53
C LEU A 104 -2.44 6.34 7.72
N LEU A 105 -2.52 5.03 7.93
CA LEU A 105 -1.35 4.16 8.08
C LEU A 105 -1.29 3.24 6.87
N VAL A 106 -0.17 3.23 6.15
CA VAL A 106 0.03 2.35 4.99
C VAL A 106 1.31 1.56 5.16
N MET A 107 1.33 0.32 4.66
CA MET A 107 2.54 -0.50 4.62
C MET A 107 3.04 -0.60 3.19
N THR A 108 4.29 -0.24 2.94
CA THR A 108 4.87 -0.37 1.60
C THR A 108 5.13 -1.85 1.28
N PRO A 109 4.71 -2.36 0.10
CA PRO A 109 4.97 -3.74 -0.25
C PRO A 109 6.47 -4.01 -0.45
N LYS A 110 6.96 -5.11 0.10
CA LYS A 110 8.30 -5.63 -0.13
C LYS A 110 8.21 -6.93 -0.94
N PRO A 111 8.86 -7.01 -2.12
CA PRO A 111 8.86 -8.24 -2.91
C PRO A 111 9.65 -9.35 -2.20
N PRO A 112 9.42 -10.62 -2.56
CA PRO A 112 10.26 -11.72 -2.10
C PRO A 112 11.74 -11.46 -2.40
N SER A 113 12.62 -11.93 -1.54
CA SER A 113 14.06 -11.68 -1.64
C SER A 113 14.87 -12.91 -1.29
N GLU A 114 16.20 -12.85 -1.46
CA GLU A 114 17.12 -13.94 -1.12
C GLU A 114 16.78 -15.29 -1.77
N VAL A 115 16.34 -15.24 -3.03
CA VAL A 115 16.04 -16.46 -3.80
C VAL A 115 17.32 -17.27 -4.00
N ARG A 116 17.32 -18.48 -3.46
CA ARG A 116 18.37 -19.48 -3.57
C ARG A 116 17.79 -20.69 -4.27
N VAL A 117 18.49 -21.17 -5.29
CA VAL A 117 18.12 -22.35 -6.05
C VAL A 117 19.22 -23.38 -5.88
N GLY A 118 18.86 -24.59 -5.48
CA GLY A 118 19.77 -25.73 -5.36
C GLY A 118 19.13 -26.99 -5.91
N THR A 119 19.94 -28.05 -6.00
CA THR A 119 19.49 -29.38 -6.38
C THR A 119 19.78 -30.33 -5.24
N ASN A 120 18.80 -31.14 -4.84
CA ASN A 120 18.99 -32.13 -3.79
C ASN A 120 19.64 -33.41 -4.35
N ILE A 121 19.87 -34.41 -3.49
CA ILE A 121 20.47 -35.70 -3.86
C ILE A 121 19.62 -36.54 -4.84
N ASN A 122 18.35 -36.19 -5.01
CA ASN A 122 17.40 -36.86 -5.90
C ASN A 122 17.22 -36.10 -7.23
N ASP A 123 18.12 -35.18 -7.57
CA ASP A 123 18.02 -34.28 -8.74
C ASP A 123 16.79 -33.35 -8.73
N GLU A 124 16.13 -33.16 -7.58
CA GLU A 124 14.99 -32.25 -7.46
C GLU A 124 15.47 -30.82 -7.19
N SER A 125 14.82 -29.84 -7.84
CA SER A 125 15.10 -28.42 -7.59
C SER A 125 14.47 -27.95 -6.29
N VAL A 126 15.30 -27.46 -5.38
CA VAL A 126 14.90 -26.87 -4.09
C VAL A 126 15.09 -25.37 -4.18
N VAL A 127 14.07 -24.61 -3.77
CA VAL A 127 14.13 -23.14 -3.73
C VAL A 127 13.84 -22.65 -2.32
N ASP A 128 14.72 -21.79 -1.83
CA ASP A 128 14.64 -21.11 -0.55
C ASP A 128 14.58 -19.60 -0.82
N PHE A 129 13.71 -18.87 -0.14
CA PHE A 129 13.56 -17.42 -0.33
C PHE A 129 12.90 -16.80 0.89
N LYS A 130 13.12 -15.50 1.07
CA LYS A 130 12.35 -14.67 2.00
C LYS A 130 11.05 -14.25 1.33
N GLU A 131 9.94 -14.52 2.00
CA GLU A 131 8.60 -14.21 1.51
C GLU A 131 8.36 -12.71 1.32
N ALA A 132 7.33 -12.37 0.53
CA ALA A 132 6.87 -11.00 0.37
C ALA A 132 6.26 -10.46 1.66
N VAL A 133 6.39 -9.16 1.90
CA VAL A 133 5.68 -8.44 2.97
C VAL A 133 4.70 -7.48 2.32
N THR A 134 3.41 -7.65 2.57
CA THR A 134 2.35 -6.81 1.99
C THR A 134 1.07 -6.90 2.83
N SER A 135 0.29 -5.81 2.85
CA SER A 135 -1.02 -5.78 3.51
C SER A 135 -2.11 -6.37 2.60
N GLN A 136 -1.85 -6.44 1.29
CA GLN A 136 -2.77 -7.01 0.33
C GLN A 136 -2.56 -8.53 0.16
N PRO A 137 -3.62 -9.30 -0.16
CA PRO A 137 -3.49 -10.71 -0.50
C PRO A 137 -2.48 -10.92 -1.63
N VAL A 138 -1.49 -11.78 -1.39
CA VAL A 138 -0.53 -12.17 -2.42
C VAL A 138 -1.24 -13.05 -3.44
N LYS A 139 -1.30 -12.59 -4.70
CA LYS A 139 -1.80 -13.43 -5.80
C LYS A 139 -0.77 -14.53 -6.07
N VAL A 140 -1.13 -15.76 -5.74
CA VAL A 140 -0.34 -16.94 -6.10
C VAL A 140 -0.63 -17.30 -7.56
N CYS A 141 0.30 -17.00 -8.45
CA CYS A 141 0.28 -17.56 -9.79
C CYS A 141 0.82 -18.99 -9.72
N ARG A 142 -0.03 -20.00 -9.95
CA ARG A 142 0.46 -21.35 -10.22
C ARG A 142 1.22 -21.32 -11.54
N CYS A 143 2.51 -21.61 -11.50
CA CYS A 143 3.26 -21.96 -12.71
C CYS A 143 2.67 -23.27 -13.25
N TYR A 144 1.99 -23.22 -14.39
CA TYR A 144 1.61 -24.42 -15.13
C TYR A 144 2.71 -24.77 -16.12
N GLU A 145 3.11 -26.04 -16.12
CA GLU A 145 4.17 -26.62 -16.93
C GLU A 145 4.01 -26.31 -18.42
N THR A 146 5.00 -25.65 -19.01
CA THR A 146 5.39 -25.93 -20.39
C THR A 146 6.82 -26.43 -20.36
N SER A 147 6.96 -27.75 -20.18
CA SER A 147 8.15 -28.58 -20.42
C SER A 147 9.51 -28.01 -19.98
N ALA A 148 10.03 -28.66 -18.93
CA ALA A 148 11.37 -28.62 -18.34
C ALA A 148 11.57 -27.61 -17.19
N PHE A 149 11.95 -28.14 -16.03
CA PHE A 149 12.31 -27.48 -14.76
C PHE A 149 11.13 -27.12 -13.84
N ALA A 150 10.73 -28.10 -13.01
CA ALA A 150 9.82 -27.91 -11.89
C ALA A 150 10.61 -27.60 -10.61
N VAL A 151 10.26 -26.51 -9.94
CA VAL A 151 10.54 -26.29 -8.51
C VAL A 151 9.25 -26.59 -7.75
N ASN A 152 9.28 -27.58 -6.87
CA ASN A 152 8.15 -27.93 -6.03
C ASN A 152 8.17 -27.03 -4.78
N ILE A 153 7.53 -25.85 -4.85
CA ILE A 153 7.42 -24.96 -3.69
C ILE A 153 6.20 -25.38 -2.87
N HIS A 154 6.44 -26.04 -1.74
CA HIS A 154 5.40 -26.40 -0.79
C HIS A 154 5.12 -25.22 0.15
N PHE A 155 4.05 -24.48 -0.10
CA PHE A 155 3.55 -23.47 0.83
C PHE A 155 2.59 -24.12 1.84
N PRO A 156 2.76 -23.92 3.16
CA PRO A 156 1.74 -24.30 4.12
C PRO A 156 0.49 -23.42 3.92
N TYR A 157 -0.58 -24.01 3.42
CA TYR A 157 -1.87 -23.35 3.25
C TYR A 157 -2.43 -22.89 4.60
N THR A 158 -2.72 -21.60 4.75
CA THR A 158 -3.76 -21.13 5.68
C THR A 158 -5.08 -21.09 4.92
N SER A 159 -5.91 -22.12 5.13
CA SER A 159 -7.29 -22.16 4.67
C SER A 159 -8.17 -21.31 5.59
N TYR A 160 -8.82 -20.28 5.05
CA TYR A 160 -10.02 -19.68 5.66
C TYR A 160 -11.25 -20.21 4.93
N THR A 161 -12.07 -20.96 5.65
CA THR A 161 -13.44 -21.34 5.26
C THR A 161 -14.37 -20.12 5.36
N HIS A 162 -15.26 -20.01 4.37
CA HIS A 162 -16.36 -19.05 4.26
C HIS A 162 -17.26 -18.96 5.49
#